data_AF-A0A9D2CEH5-F1
#
_entry.id   AF-A0A9D2CEH5-F1
#
_cell.length_a   1.000
_cell.length_b   1.000
_cell.length_c   1.000
_cell.angle_alpha   90.00
_cell.angle_beta   90.00
_cell.angle_gamma   90.00
#
_symmetry.space_group_name_H-M   'P 1'
#
loop_
_entity.id
_entity.type
_entity.pdbx_description
1 polymer ?
#
loop_
_entity_poly.entity_id
_entity_poly.type
_entity_poly.pdbx_seq_one_letter_code
_entity_poly.pdbx_strand_id
1 'polypeptide(L)'
;MPEILQYILIALAAIVVVSLVLKLLKFSFKTIIKIVINAVIGVAAMFLLNLIPGVNMPIEWWTALITGLFGIPGVIVVLIISFFL
;
A
#
# COMPACT_ATOMS: atom_id res chain seq x y z
N MET A 1 -13.16 -19.04 14.17
CA MET A 1 -12.86 -17.63 14.47
C MET A 1 -13.53 -16.81 13.38
N PRO A 2 -14.24 -15.69 13.67
CA PRO A 2 -14.88 -14.91 12.61
C PRO A 2 -13.82 -14.38 11.64
N GLU A 3 -14.07 -14.49 10.33
CA GLU A 3 -13.10 -14.15 9.26
C GLU A 3 -12.55 -12.71 9.40
N ILE A 4 -13.40 -11.78 9.85
CA ILE A 4 -13.03 -10.38 10.11
C ILE A 4 -11.90 -10.29 11.14
N LEU A 5 -11.95 -11.09 12.21
CA LEU A 5 -10.91 -11.08 13.25
C LEU A 5 -9.58 -11.61 12.71
N GLN A 6 -9.62 -12.61 11.83
CA GLN A 6 -8.43 -13.13 11.16
C GLN A 6 -7.78 -12.06 10.26
N TYR A 7 -8.55 -11.34 9.45
CA TYR A 7 -8.01 -10.27 8.60
C TYR A 7 -7.39 -9.13 9.40
N ILE A 8 -8.02 -8.72 10.51
CA ILE A 8 -7.49 -7.68 11.41
C ILE A 8 -6.15 -8.12 12.02
N LEU A 9 -6.05 -9.38 12.47
CA LEU A 9 -4.82 -9.92 13.06
C LEU A 9 -3.69 -10.02 12.02
N ILE A 10 -4.00 -10.41 10.78
CA ILE A 10 -3.03 -10.44 9.67
C ILE A 10 -2.52 -9.03 9.35
N ALA A 11 -3.42 -8.05 9.26
CA ALA A 11 -3.04 -6.65 9.01
C ALA A 11 -2.14 -6.10 10.12
N LEU A 12 -2.46 -6.36 11.39
CA LEU A 12 -1.64 -5.97 12.54
C LEU A 12 -0.26 -6.63 12.50
N ALA A 13 -0.19 -7.94 12.22
CA ALA A 13 1.07 -8.66 12.10
C ALA A 13 1.94 -8.11 10.97
N ALA A 14 1.35 -7.81 9.80
CA ALA A 14 2.04 -7.20 8.68
C ALA A 14 2.62 -5.83 9.04
N ILE A 15 1.84 -4.98 9.74
CA ILE A 15 2.32 -3.68 10.23
C ILE A 15 3.52 -3.84 11.16
N VAL A 16 3.49 -4.80 12.08
CA VAL A 16 4.60 -5.06 13.02
C VAL A 16 5.86 -5.51 12.27
N VAL A 17 5.73 -6.46 11.33
CA VAL A 17 6.86 -6.96 10.53
C VAL A 17 7.48 -5.84 9.69
N VAL A 18 6.65 -5.07 8.99
CA VAL A 18 7.12 -3.91 8.21
C VAL A 18 7.82 -2.91 9.12
N SER A 19 7.25 -2.60 10.29
CA SER A 19 7.85 -1.66 11.25
C SER A 19 9.24 -2.13 11.73
N LEU A 20 9.39 -3.43 12.01
CA LEU A 20 10.67 -4.03 12.41
C LEU A 20 11.70 -3.97 11.29
N VAL A 21 11.31 -4.31 10.06
CA VAL A 21 12.19 -4.24 8.87
C VAL A 21 12.64 -2.81 8.62
N LEU A 22 11.73 -1.83 8.68
CA LEU A 22 12.09 -0.43 8.49
C LEU A 22 13.01 0.11 9.61
N LYS A 23 12.80 -0.34 10.86
CA LYS A 23 13.67 0.01 11.99
C LYS A 23 15.07 -0.62 11.85
N LEU A 24 15.16 -1.85 11.34
CA LEU A 24 16.42 -2.53 10.99
C LEU A 24 17.19 -1.77 9.90
N LEU A 25 16.48 -1.17 8.93
CA LEU A 25 17.04 -0.32 7.88
C LEU A 25 17.42 1.10 8.35
N LYS A 26 17.39 1.36 9.67
CA LYS A 26 17.65 2.67 10.30
C LYS A 26 16.75 3.80 9.79
N PHE A 27 15.58 3.48 9.25
CA PHE A 27 14.62 4.52 8.88
C PHE A 27 14.09 5.22 10.13
N SER A 28 14.03 6.55 10.07
CA SER A 28 13.46 7.35 11.15
C SER A 28 11.99 7.01 11.34
N PHE A 29 11.47 7.13 12.58
CA PHE A 29 10.03 6.94 12.84
C PHE A 29 9.15 7.85 11.96
N LYS A 30 9.64 9.04 11.61
CA LYS A 30 8.99 9.95 10.65
C LYS A 30 8.87 9.33 9.25
N THR A 31 9.89 8.59 8.81
CA THR A 31 9.88 7.88 7.52
C THR A 31 8.84 6.77 7.51
N ILE A 32 8.71 6.02 8.61
CA ILE A 32 7.70 4.96 8.74
C ILE A 32 6.29 5.56 8.63
N ILE A 33 6.00 6.62 9.39
CA ILE A 33 4.71 7.32 9.31
C ILE A 33 4.46 7.84 7.89
N LYS A 34 5.47 8.42 7.24
CA LYS A 34 5.36 8.90 5.86
C LYS A 34 4.99 7.77 4.89
N ILE A 35 5.61 6.60 5.02
CA ILE A 35 5.30 5.42 4.19
C ILE A 35 3.86 4.96 4.41
N VAL A 36 3.39 4.92 5.66
CA VAL A 36 2.01 4.54 5.97
C VAL A 36 1.01 5.54 5.36
N ILE A 37 1.26 6.85 5.54
CA ILE A 37 0.41 7.91 4.96
C ILE A 37 0.40 7.80 3.43
N ASN A 38 1.57 7.61 2.82
CA ASN A 38 1.70 7.43 1.37
C ASN A 38 0.95 6.19 0.88
N ALA A 39 0.97 5.09 1.63
CA ALA A 39 0.26 3.86 1.26
C ALA A 39 -1.26 4.06 1.31
N VAL A 40 -1.76 4.73 2.36
CA VAL A 40 -3.19 5.05 2.50
C VAL A 40 -3.64 5.98 1.37
N ILE A 41 -2.91 7.07 1.11
CA ILE A 41 -3.21 8.00 0.01
C ILE A 41 -3.12 7.29 -1.34
N GLY A 42 -2.12 6.43 -1.51
CA GLY A 42 -1.89 5.67 -2.73
C GLY A 42 -3.02 4.70 -3.05
N VAL A 43 -3.40 3.86 -2.09
CA VAL A 43 -4.54 2.94 -2.21
C VAL A 43 -5.83 3.72 -2.43
N ALA A 44 -6.06 4.82 -1.71
CA ALA A 44 -7.23 5.68 -1.93
C ALA A 44 -7.27 6.26 -3.35
N ALA A 45 -6.14 6.74 -3.87
CA ALA A 45 -6.05 7.25 -5.24
C ALA A 45 -6.30 6.15 -6.29
N MET A 46 -5.72 4.96 -6.09
CA MET A 46 -5.98 3.80 -6.95
C MET A 46 -7.46 3.40 -6.94
N PHE A 47 -8.09 3.40 -5.77
CA PHE A 47 -9.51 3.13 -5.62
C PHE A 47 -10.36 4.14 -6.40
N LEU A 48 -10.05 5.44 -6.29
CA LEU A 48 -10.73 6.49 -7.05
C LEU A 48 -10.52 6.34 -8.56
N LEU A 49 -9.32 6.00 -9.01
CA LEU A 49 -9.03 5.77 -10.43
C LEU A 49 -9.80 4.56 -10.99
N ASN A 50 -9.97 3.51 -10.19
CA ASN A 50 -10.79 2.34 -10.54
C ASN A 50 -12.29 2.65 -10.69
N LEU A 51 -12.77 3.83 -10.28
CA LEU A 51 -14.14 4.26 -10.57
C LEU A 51 -14.32 4.72 -12.02
N ILE A 52 -13.22 5.01 -12.74
CA ILE A 52 -13.25 5.39 -14.15
C ILE A 52 -13.45 4.12 -15.00
N PRO A 53 -14.49 4.05 -15.85
CA PRO A 53 -14.71 2.91 -16.72
C PRO A 53 -13.49 2.64 -17.61
N GLY A 54 -13.02 1.39 -17.62
CA GLY A 54 -11.85 0.98 -18.40
C GLY A 54 -10.51 1.07 -17.67
N VAL A 55 -10.48 1.57 -16.42
CA VAL A 55 -9.32 1.51 -15.54
C VAL A 55 -9.48 0.33 -14.58
N ASN A 56 -8.52 -0.59 -14.61
CA ASN A 56 -8.49 -1.78 -13.74
C ASN A 56 -7.12 -1.91 -13.06
N MET A 57 -6.89 -1.10 -12.03
CA MET A 57 -5.69 -1.15 -11.22
C MET A 57 -5.80 -2.23 -10.12
N PRO A 58 -4.82 -3.15 -10.00
CA PRO A 58 -4.85 -4.18 -8.95
C PRO A 58 -4.55 -3.57 -7.58
N ILE A 59 -5.50 -3.65 -6.64
CA ILE A 59 -5.32 -3.20 -5.25
C ILE A 59 -4.91 -4.40 -4.41
N GLU A 60 -3.61 -4.66 -4.38
CA GLU A 60 -2.99 -5.82 -3.75
C GLU A 60 -1.92 -5.38 -2.75
N TRP A 61 -1.45 -6.31 -1.93
CA TRP A 61 -0.41 -6.02 -0.93
C TRP A 61 0.86 -5.41 -1.55
N TRP A 62 1.24 -5.83 -2.77
CA TRP A 62 2.45 -5.34 -3.44
C TRP A 62 2.25 -3.96 -4.09
N THR A 63 1.07 -3.63 -4.61
CA THR A 63 0.79 -2.27 -5.12
C THR A 63 0.66 -1.27 -3.97
N ALA A 64 0.13 -1.68 -2.82
CA ALA A 64 0.15 -0.90 -1.59
C ALA A 64 1.59 -0.63 -1.08
N LEU A 65 2.52 -1.56 -1.27
CA LEU A 65 3.95 -1.34 -0.95
C LEU A 65 4.60 -0.33 -1.90
N ILE A 66 4.35 -0.44 -3.22
CA ILE A 66 4.87 0.52 -4.20
C ILE A 66 4.36 1.92 -3.90
N THR A 67 3.06 2.07 -3.69
CA THR A 67 2.48 3.37 -3.36
C THR A 67 2.84 3.84 -1.96
N GLY A 68 3.09 2.94 -1.00
CA GLY A 68 3.65 3.29 0.31
C GLY A 68 5.04 3.89 0.24
N LEU A 69 5.93 3.28 -0.54
CA LEU A 69 7.30 3.77 -0.68
C LEU A 69 7.38 5.06 -1.49
N PHE A 70 6.62 5.15 -2.59
CA PHE A 70 6.74 6.22 -3.56
C PHE A 70 5.62 7.28 -3.51
N GLY A 71 4.54 7.04 -2.77
CA GLY A 71 3.36 7.91 -2.72
C GLY A 71 2.60 7.95 -4.05
N ILE A 72 2.13 9.14 -4.42
CA ILE A 72 1.43 9.40 -5.69
C ILE A 72 2.28 9.00 -6.92
N PRO A 73 3.60 9.28 -6.98
CA PRO A 73 4.46 8.70 -8.03
C PRO A 73 4.34 7.18 -8.18
N GLY A 74 4.19 6.45 -7.07
CA GLY A 74 3.95 5.00 -7.10
C GLY A 74 2.62 4.63 -7.74
N VAL A 75 1.57 5.44 -7.56
CA VAL A 75 0.25 5.21 -8.18
C VAL A 75 0.35 5.31 -9.69
N ILE A 76 1.12 6.27 -10.21
CA ILE A 76 1.35 6.42 -11.65
C ILE A 76 2.06 5.19 -12.22
N VAL A 77 3.07 4.67 -11.50
CA VAL A 77 3.79 3.44 -11.91
C VAL A 77 2.82 2.26 -11.94
N VAL A 78 2.00 2.09 -10.90
CA VAL A 78 1.01 1.00 -10.87
C VAL A 78 0.00 1.14 -12.01
N LEU A 79 -0.44 2.35 -12.33
CA LEU A 79 -1.38 2.60 -13.44
C LEU A 79 -0.79 2.18 -14.77
N ILE A 80 0.48 2.55 -15.03
CA ILE A 80 1.19 2.12 -16.24
C ILE A 80 1.29 0.60 -16.29
N ILE A 81 1.70 -0.05 -15.20
CA ILE A 81 1.81 -1.51 -15.11
C ILE A 81 0.45 -2.19 -15.35
N SER A 82 -0.65 -1.58 -14.89
CA SER A 82 -2.01 -2.11 -15.03
C SER A 82 -2.48 -2.20 -16.49
N PHE A 83 -1.85 -1.47 -17.42
CA PHE A 83 -2.13 -1.63 -18.86
C PHE A 83 -1.43 -2.84 -19.50
N PHE A 84 -0.50 -3.48 -18.79
CA PHE A 84 0.27 -4.64 -19.28
C PHE A 84 -0.04 -5.94 -18.52
N LEU A 85 -0.82 -5.87 -17.45
CA LEU A 85 -1.33 -7.01 -16.68
C LEU A 85 -2.73 -7.38 -17.17
#